data_AF-A0A7Y1T8X5-F1
#
_entry.id   AF-A0A7Y1T8X5-F1
#
_cell.length_a   1.000
_cell.length_b   1.000
_cell.length_c   1.000
_cell.angle_alpha   90.00
_cell.angle_beta   90.00
_cell.angle_gamma   90.00
#
_symmetry.space_group_name_H-M   'P 1'
#
loop_
_entity.id
_entity.type
_entity.pdbx_description
1 polymer ?
#
loop_
_entity_poly.entity_id
_entity_poly.type
_entity_poly.pdbx_seq_one_letter_code
_entity_poly.pdbx_strand_id
1 'polypeptide(L)'
;MDTTLRDGEQTQGVSFAPEEKVSLAKALLSRLKVDRIEVASARVSQGEQEAVKQINQWADENGYAGCVEVLGFVDHKKSVDWIKTAGGKVINLLTKGSEKHCREQLGKTLQQHVADIKQTIEYAKACDLAVNVYFEDWSNGYANS
;
A
#
# COMPACT_ATOMS: atom_id res chain seq x y z
N MET A 1 5.64 -9.84 -6.17
CA MET A 1 5.63 -8.47 -5.62
C MET A 1 6.70 -8.42 -4.56
N ASP A 2 7.64 -7.49 -4.68
CA ASP A 2 8.68 -7.25 -3.68
C ASP A 2 8.21 -6.17 -2.69
N THR A 3 8.41 -6.39 -1.39
CA THR A 3 8.02 -5.43 -0.34
C THR A 3 9.22 -4.85 0.41
N THR A 4 10.46 -5.01 -0.11
CA THR A 4 11.70 -4.57 0.54
C THR A 4 11.66 -3.10 0.94
N LEU A 5 11.10 -2.24 0.10
CA LEU A 5 11.05 -0.80 0.33
C LEU A 5 10.02 -0.38 1.40
N ARG A 6 8.99 -1.19 1.64
CA ARG A 6 7.96 -0.94 2.66
C ARG A 6 8.22 -1.72 3.94
N ASP A 7 8.28 -3.05 3.85
CA ASP A 7 8.49 -3.94 5.00
C ASP A 7 9.93 -3.88 5.51
N GLY A 8 10.91 -3.79 4.61
CA GLY A 8 12.31 -3.70 5.01
C GLY A 8 12.58 -2.47 5.86
N GLU A 9 11.91 -1.34 5.58
CA GLU A 9 12.01 -0.12 6.38
C GLU A 9 11.36 -0.24 7.77
N GLN A 10 10.46 -1.20 7.99
CA GLN A 10 9.92 -1.48 9.34
C GLN A 10 10.93 -2.23 10.23
N THR A 11 12.07 -2.67 9.67
CA THR A 11 13.13 -3.34 10.43
C THR A 11 13.86 -2.34 11.32
N GLN A 12 14.07 -2.72 12.59
CA GLN A 12 14.75 -1.86 13.56
C GLN A 12 16.15 -1.46 13.05
N GLY A 13 16.40 -0.14 12.99
CA GLY A 13 17.68 0.41 12.53
C GLY A 13 17.81 0.56 11.02
N VAL A 14 16.76 0.23 10.25
CA VAL A 14 16.70 0.46 8.81
C VAL A 14 15.87 1.71 8.52
N SER A 15 16.39 2.58 7.67
CA SER A 15 15.69 3.75 7.13
C SER A 15 16.34 4.07 5.80
N PHE A 16 15.53 4.29 4.77
CA PHE A 16 16.06 4.65 3.46
C PHE A 16 15.88 6.14 3.22
N ALA A 17 16.93 6.82 2.79
CA ALA A 17 16.78 8.16 2.27
C ALA A 17 15.90 8.13 0.99
N PRO A 18 15.16 9.21 0.67
CA PRO A 18 14.33 9.28 -0.54
C PRO A 18 15.08 8.87 -1.82
N GLU A 19 16.33 9.32 -1.99
CA GLU A 19 17.17 9.03 -3.15
C GLU A 19 17.58 7.55 -3.20
N GLU A 20 17.79 6.92 -2.04
CA GLU A 20 18.08 5.50 -1.92
C GLU A 20 16.85 4.67 -2.31
N LYS A 21 15.64 5.05 -1.83
CA LYS A 21 14.39 4.39 -2.25
C LYS A 21 14.19 4.45 -3.75
N VAL A 22 14.39 5.63 -4.35
CA VAL A 22 14.28 5.81 -5.80
C VAL A 22 15.29 4.91 -6.52
N SER A 23 16.54 4.86 -6.07
CA SER A 23 17.59 4.04 -6.68
C SER A 23 17.30 2.54 -6.58
N LEU A 24 16.81 2.08 -5.43
CA LEU A 24 16.41 0.69 -5.20
C LEU A 24 15.17 0.31 -6.03
N ALA A 25 14.14 1.16 -6.08
CA ALA A 25 12.95 0.93 -6.90
C ALA A 25 13.32 0.75 -8.38
N LYS A 26 14.22 1.59 -8.90
CA LYS A 26 14.78 1.47 -10.26
C LYS A 26 15.50 0.14 -10.45
N ALA A 27 16.35 -0.25 -9.50
CA ALA A 27 17.10 -1.51 -9.59
C ALA A 27 16.17 -2.74 -9.58
N LEU A 28 15.17 -2.75 -8.69
CA LEU A 28 14.20 -3.83 -8.58
C LEU A 28 13.41 -4.02 -9.89
N LEU A 29 12.89 -2.94 -10.47
CA LEU A 29 12.07 -3.01 -11.68
C LEU A 29 12.90 -3.21 -12.96
N SER A 30 14.00 -2.49 -13.14
CA SER A 30 14.75 -2.50 -14.41
C SER A 30 15.86 -3.55 -14.50
N ARG A 31 16.51 -3.88 -13.38
CA ARG A 31 17.65 -4.82 -13.35
C ARG A 31 17.24 -6.20 -12.89
N LEU A 32 16.59 -6.28 -11.72
CA LEU A 32 16.11 -7.54 -11.17
C LEU A 32 14.83 -8.03 -11.87
N LYS A 33 14.07 -7.10 -12.45
CA LYS A 33 12.84 -7.36 -13.22
C LYS A 33 11.75 -8.06 -12.39
N VAL A 34 11.57 -7.62 -11.14
CA VAL A 34 10.38 -8.01 -10.37
C VAL A 34 9.15 -7.39 -11.01
N ASP A 35 8.01 -8.09 -11.00
CA ASP A 35 6.81 -7.60 -11.70
C ASP A 35 6.26 -6.30 -11.06
N ARG A 36 6.31 -6.23 -9.73
CA ARG A 36 5.68 -5.18 -8.92
C ARG A 36 6.46 -4.96 -7.62
N ILE A 37 6.49 -3.71 -7.17
CA ILE A 37 7.13 -3.29 -5.91
C ILE A 37 6.11 -2.58 -5.03
N GLU A 38 6.13 -2.87 -3.73
CA GLU A 38 5.41 -2.10 -2.72
C GLU A 38 6.41 -1.19 -1.99
N VAL A 39 6.22 0.13 -2.15
CA VAL A 39 7.29 1.09 -1.85
C VAL A 39 7.12 1.85 -0.54
N ALA A 40 5.89 1.96 -0.04
CA ALA A 40 5.57 2.76 1.12
C ALA A 40 4.23 2.35 1.75
N SER A 41 3.99 2.85 2.95
CA SER A 41 2.64 2.95 3.51
C SER A 41 2.12 4.37 3.34
N ALA A 42 0.85 4.51 2.96
CA ALA A 42 0.20 5.80 2.89
C ALA A 42 0.19 6.48 4.27
N ARG A 43 0.20 7.81 4.29
CA ARG A 43 0.07 8.63 5.52
C ARG A 43 1.26 8.53 6.50
N VAL A 44 2.42 8.04 6.08
CA VAL A 44 3.63 7.99 6.91
C VAL A 44 4.20 9.40 7.16
N SER A 45 4.60 10.10 6.10
CA SER A 45 5.12 11.48 6.20
C SER A 45 5.05 12.19 4.84
N GLN A 46 5.32 13.51 4.83
CA GLN A 46 5.41 14.28 3.60
C GLN A 46 6.67 13.93 2.80
N GLY A 47 7.80 13.67 3.46
CA GLY A 47 9.04 13.23 2.79
C GLY A 47 8.85 11.88 2.09
N GLU A 48 8.14 10.96 2.74
CA GLU A 48 7.76 9.68 2.15
C GLU A 48 6.88 9.85 0.91
N GLN A 49 5.91 10.78 0.98
CA GLN A 49 5.03 11.07 -0.16
C GLN A 49 5.81 11.59 -1.36
N GLU A 50 6.81 12.45 -1.14
CA GLU A 50 7.65 12.99 -2.21
C GLU A 50 8.56 11.91 -2.81
N ALA A 51 9.10 11.00 -1.99
CA ALA A 51 9.86 9.85 -2.49
C ALA A 51 9.00 8.96 -3.40
N VAL A 52 7.78 8.63 -2.97
CA VAL A 52 6.81 7.85 -3.77
C VAL A 52 6.45 8.59 -5.05
N LYS A 53 6.29 9.92 -5.01
CA LYS A 53 6.02 10.73 -6.19
C LYS A 53 7.15 10.66 -7.21
N GLN A 54 8.40 10.75 -6.78
CA GLN A 54 9.56 10.60 -7.66
C GLN A 54 9.65 9.20 -8.27
N ILE A 55 9.34 8.16 -7.49
CA ILE A 55 9.31 6.77 -7.98
C ILE A 55 8.22 6.61 -9.04
N ASN A 56 7.00 7.10 -8.78
CA ASN A 56 5.87 6.99 -9.71
C ASN A 56 6.13 7.78 -11.01
N GLN A 57 6.67 8.99 -10.91
CA GLN A 57 7.03 9.77 -12.11
C GLN A 57 8.05 9.02 -12.97
N TRP A 58 9.13 8.52 -12.36
CA TRP A 58 10.12 7.73 -13.10
C TRP A 58 9.51 6.45 -13.69
N ALA A 59 8.66 5.76 -12.94
CA ALA A 59 8.01 4.53 -13.41
C ALA A 59 7.12 4.80 -14.63
N ASP A 60 6.37 5.90 -14.63
CA ASP A 60 5.53 6.32 -15.76
C ASP A 60 6.39 6.60 -17.01
N GLU A 61 7.47 7.38 -16.86
CA GLU A 61 8.40 7.73 -17.93
C GLU A 61 9.16 6.52 -18.53
N ASN A 62 9.25 5.41 -17.79
CA ASN A 62 10.05 4.23 -18.17
C ASN A 62 9.21 2.98 -18.46
N GLY A 63 7.88 3.11 -18.57
CA GLY A 63 6.99 2.00 -18.94
C GLY A 63 6.69 1.01 -17.79
N TYR A 64 6.87 1.43 -16.55
CA TYR A 64 6.53 0.69 -15.33
C TYR A 64 5.29 1.27 -14.63
N ALA A 65 4.46 2.03 -15.34
CA ALA A 65 3.20 2.54 -14.82
C ALA A 65 2.33 1.38 -14.32
N GLY A 66 1.91 1.43 -13.05
CA GLY A 66 1.13 0.36 -12.41
C GLY A 66 1.97 -0.77 -11.79
N CYS A 67 3.30 -0.77 -11.92
CA CYS A 67 4.18 -1.70 -11.20
C CYS A 67 4.55 -1.22 -9.79
N VAL A 68 4.19 0.02 -9.44
CA VAL A 68 4.45 0.63 -8.13
C VAL A 68 3.16 0.64 -7.33
N GLU A 69 3.19 -0.01 -6.17
CA GLU A 69 2.05 -0.17 -5.27
C GLU A 69 2.34 0.49 -3.92
N VAL A 70 1.30 1.00 -3.26
CA VAL A 70 1.38 1.61 -1.94
C VAL A 70 0.39 0.96 -1.00
N LEU A 71 0.84 0.58 0.19
CA LEU A 71 -0.03 0.05 1.23
C LEU A 71 -0.96 1.17 1.73
N GLY A 72 -2.27 0.94 1.69
CA GLY A 72 -3.29 1.85 2.21
C GLY A 72 -4.16 1.19 3.27
N PHE A 73 -4.99 1.98 3.94
CA PHE A 73 -5.83 1.53 5.04
C PHE A 73 -7.32 1.76 4.75
N VAL A 74 -8.18 1.06 5.48
CA VAL A 74 -9.64 1.28 5.43
C VAL A 74 -9.98 2.57 6.16
N ASP A 75 -9.75 3.70 5.50
CA ASP A 75 -9.97 5.06 6.03
C ASP A 75 -10.72 5.98 5.06
N HIS A 76 -11.54 5.35 4.19
CA HIS A 76 -12.40 5.95 3.18
C HIS A 76 -11.62 6.75 2.13
N LYS A 77 -11.15 7.95 2.46
CA LYS A 77 -10.49 8.86 1.51
C LYS A 77 -9.01 9.08 1.78
N LYS A 78 -8.56 8.98 3.03
CA LYS A 78 -7.25 9.52 3.42
C LYS A 78 -6.10 8.79 2.72
N SER A 79 -6.08 7.46 2.70
CA SER A 79 -5.06 6.70 1.97
C SER A 79 -5.18 6.89 0.46
N VAL A 80 -6.39 6.90 -0.09
CA VAL A 80 -6.64 7.07 -1.54
C VAL A 80 -6.13 8.42 -2.02
N ASP A 81 -6.49 9.51 -1.33
CA ASP A 81 -6.07 10.87 -1.68
C ASP A 81 -4.55 11.04 -1.56
N TRP A 82 -3.95 10.43 -0.54
CA TRP A 82 -2.50 10.44 -0.34
C TRP A 82 -1.76 9.78 -1.51
N ILE A 83 -2.22 8.59 -1.93
CA ILE A 83 -1.63 7.83 -3.04
C ILE A 83 -1.83 8.57 -4.35
N LYS A 84 -3.02 9.10 -4.60
CA LYS A 84 -3.33 9.90 -5.79
C LYS A 84 -2.45 11.13 -5.89
N THR A 85 -2.24 11.84 -4.78
CA THR A 85 -1.36 13.01 -4.72
C THR A 85 0.10 12.66 -5.03
N ALA A 86 0.53 11.45 -4.65
CA ALA A 86 1.85 10.92 -4.98
C ALA A 86 1.93 10.32 -6.41
N GLY A 87 0.92 10.50 -7.26
CA GLY A 87 0.89 9.95 -8.63
C GLY A 87 0.72 8.43 -8.70
N GLY A 88 0.35 7.78 -7.59
CA GLY A 88 0.18 6.33 -7.54
C GLY A 88 -1.02 5.85 -8.36
N LYS A 89 -0.94 4.59 -8.81
CA LYS A 89 -1.97 3.93 -9.62
C LYS A 89 -2.58 2.70 -8.95
N VAL A 90 -1.93 2.17 -7.93
CA VAL A 90 -2.34 0.93 -7.26
C VAL A 90 -2.27 1.11 -5.75
N ILE A 91 -3.37 0.76 -5.07
CA ILE A 91 -3.45 0.68 -3.61
C ILE A 91 -3.54 -0.77 -3.18
N ASN A 92 -2.68 -1.14 -2.22
CA ASN A 92 -2.77 -2.40 -1.50
C ASN A 92 -3.52 -2.15 -0.19
N LEU A 93 -4.82 -2.44 -0.18
CA LEU A 93 -5.70 -2.10 0.94
C LEU A 93 -5.53 -3.12 2.07
N LEU A 94 -5.01 -2.70 3.21
CA LEU A 94 -4.88 -3.52 4.42
C LEU A 94 -6.24 -3.63 5.13
N THR A 95 -6.81 -4.83 5.11
CA THR A 95 -8.07 -5.15 5.78
C THR A 95 -7.86 -6.20 6.86
N LYS A 96 -8.66 -6.18 7.93
CA LYS A 96 -8.63 -7.23 8.95
C LYS A 96 -9.22 -8.53 8.38
N GLY A 97 -8.42 -9.58 8.39
CA GLY A 97 -8.75 -10.95 7.95
C GLY A 97 -9.27 -11.86 9.05
N SER A 98 -9.37 -11.39 10.30
CA SER A 98 -9.91 -12.15 11.44
C SER A 98 -10.96 -11.35 12.22
N GLU A 99 -11.97 -12.05 12.77
CA GLU A 99 -12.98 -11.42 13.62
C GLU A 99 -12.37 -10.82 14.88
N LYS A 100 -11.37 -11.50 15.46
CA LYS A 100 -10.61 -11.02 16.61
C LYS A 100 -10.03 -9.63 16.34
N HIS A 101 -9.31 -9.44 15.24
CA HIS A 101 -8.74 -8.14 14.90
C HIS A 101 -9.81 -7.08 14.59
N CYS A 102 -10.91 -7.43 13.93
CA CYS A 102 -12.04 -6.52 13.74
C CYS A 102 -12.57 -5.99 15.09
N ARG A 103 -12.80 -6.89 16.05
CA ARG A 103 -13.36 -6.52 17.36
C ARG A 103 -12.35 -5.79 18.24
N GLU A 104 -11.15 -6.33 18.37
CA GLU A 104 -10.15 -5.83 19.33
C GLU A 104 -9.44 -4.56 18.85
N GLN A 105 -9.12 -4.46 17.56
CA GLN A 105 -8.38 -3.30 17.04
C GLN A 105 -9.29 -2.20 16.49
N LEU A 106 -10.43 -2.57 15.87
CA LEU A 106 -11.34 -1.59 15.27
C LEU A 106 -12.58 -1.31 16.12
N GLY A 107 -12.92 -2.17 17.08
CA GLY A 107 -14.17 -2.07 17.83
C GLY A 107 -15.42 -2.29 16.96
N LYS A 108 -15.28 -3.00 15.83
CA LYS A 108 -16.32 -3.16 14.81
C LYS A 108 -16.74 -4.61 14.64
N THR A 109 -17.98 -4.80 14.18
CA THR A 109 -18.43 -6.11 13.67
C THR A 109 -17.83 -6.36 12.27
N LEU A 110 -17.84 -7.63 11.83
CA LEU A 110 -17.42 -7.99 10.48
C LEU A 110 -18.23 -7.24 9.41
N GLN A 111 -19.54 -7.10 9.60
CA GLN A 111 -20.42 -6.43 8.64
C GLN A 111 -20.10 -4.93 8.54
N GLN A 112 -19.80 -4.28 9.66
CA GLN A 112 -19.37 -2.87 9.67
C GLN A 112 -18.04 -2.71 8.92
N HIS A 113 -17.06 -3.56 9.22
CA HIS A 113 -15.76 -3.52 8.55
C HIS A 113 -15.87 -3.78 7.04
N VAL A 114 -16.71 -4.75 6.62
CA VAL A 114 -16.99 -5.00 5.20
C VAL A 114 -17.63 -3.78 4.52
N ALA A 115 -18.52 -3.06 5.20
CA ALA A 115 -19.10 -1.84 4.66
C ALA A 115 -18.04 -0.75 4.45
N ASP A 116 -17.13 -0.57 5.41
CA ASP A 116 -16.03 0.41 5.31
C ASP A 116 -15.04 0.05 4.19
N ILE A 117 -14.73 -1.24 4.03
CA ILE A 117 -13.89 -1.74 2.92
C ILE A 117 -14.53 -1.37 1.59
N LYS A 118 -15.82 -1.68 1.42
CA LYS A 118 -16.56 -1.38 0.18
C LYS A 118 -16.54 0.10 -0.14
N GLN A 119 -16.83 0.95 0.85
CA GLN A 119 -16.78 2.40 0.71
C GLN A 119 -15.39 2.89 0.24
N THR A 120 -14.32 2.35 0.84
CA THR A 120 -12.94 2.72 0.47
C THR A 120 -12.58 2.25 -0.94
N ILE A 121 -12.97 1.02 -1.33
CA ILE A 121 -12.75 0.48 -2.68
C ILE A 121 -13.51 1.27 -3.73
N GLU A 122 -14.76 1.63 -3.47
CA GLU A 122 -15.57 2.45 -4.38
C GLU A 122 -14.91 3.80 -4.63
N TYR A 123 -14.42 4.46 -3.57
CA TYR A 123 -13.72 5.73 -3.71
C TYR A 123 -12.36 5.60 -4.44
N ALA A 124 -11.59 4.54 -4.15
CA ALA A 124 -10.34 4.25 -4.85
C ALA A 124 -10.57 4.07 -6.36
N LYS A 125 -11.59 3.30 -6.75
CA LYS A 125 -11.97 3.11 -8.16
C LYS A 125 -12.46 4.39 -8.82
N ALA A 126 -13.23 5.22 -8.11
CA ALA A 126 -13.66 6.54 -8.59
C ALA A 126 -12.47 7.51 -8.79
N CYS A 127 -11.30 7.20 -8.22
CA CYS A 127 -10.05 7.91 -8.42
C CYS A 127 -9.08 7.21 -9.39
N ASP A 128 -9.57 6.24 -10.17
CA ASP A 128 -8.78 5.47 -11.16
C ASP A 128 -7.61 4.67 -10.55
N LEU A 129 -7.74 4.26 -9.28
CA LEU A 129 -6.78 3.34 -8.66
C LEU A 129 -7.22 1.89 -8.85
N ALA A 130 -6.27 1.03 -9.22
CA ALA A 130 -6.41 -0.41 -9.05
C ALA A 130 -6.26 -0.77 -7.57
N VAL A 131 -6.97 -1.80 -7.12
CA VAL A 131 -7.02 -2.19 -5.71
C VAL A 131 -6.67 -3.67 -5.55
N ASN A 132 -5.59 -3.95 -4.81
CA ASN A 132 -5.36 -5.25 -4.19
C ASN A 132 -5.85 -5.21 -2.73
N VAL A 133 -6.15 -6.36 -2.14
CA VAL A 133 -6.62 -6.45 -0.75
C VAL A 133 -5.75 -7.42 0.02
N TYR A 134 -5.20 -6.95 1.13
CA TYR A 134 -4.58 -7.79 2.14
C TYR A 134 -5.60 -8.19 3.20
N PHE A 135 -5.60 -9.47 3.57
CA PHE A 135 -6.28 -9.99 4.76
C PHE A 135 -5.26 -10.13 5.89
N GLU A 136 -5.05 -9.05 6.64
CA GLU A 136 -4.17 -9.04 7.81
C GLU A 136 -4.67 -10.07 8.84
N ASP A 137 -3.77 -10.88 9.38
CA ASP A 137 -4.12 -11.96 10.32
C ASP A 137 -5.01 -13.06 9.72
N TRP A 138 -4.99 -13.23 8.40
CA TRP A 138 -5.75 -14.28 7.71
C TRP A 138 -5.47 -15.69 8.25
N SER A 139 -4.22 -16.02 8.56
CA SER A 139 -3.85 -17.39 9.01
C SER A 139 -4.53 -17.76 10.33
N ASN A 140 -4.60 -16.84 11.29
CA ASN A 140 -5.35 -17.05 12.53
C ASN A 140 -6.86 -16.93 12.30
N GLY A 141 -7.30 -16.06 11.40
CA GLY A 141 -8.71 -15.93 11.01
C GLY A 141 -9.26 -17.26 10.47
N TYR A 142 -8.52 -17.93 9.59
CA TYR A 142 -8.87 -19.25 9.05
C TYR A 142 -8.77 -20.37 10.09
N ALA A 143 -7.72 -20.36 10.93
CA ALA A 143 -7.53 -21.43 11.91
C ALA A 143 -8.61 -21.44 13.02
N ASN A 144 -9.25 -20.29 13.28
CA ASN A 144 -10.24 -20.12 14.35
C ASN A 144 -11.67 -19.87 13.81
N SER A 145 -11.92 -20.12 12.52
CA SER A 145 -13.24 -19.96 11.88
C SER A 145 -14.16 -21.16 12.04
#